data_AF-A0A7S1KYB6-F1
#
_entry.id   AF-A0A7S1KYB6-F1
#
_cell.length_a   1.000
_cell.length_b   1.000
_cell.length_c   1.000
_cell.angle_alpha   90.00
_cell.angle_beta   90.00
_cell.angle_gamma   90.00
#
_symmetry.space_group_name_H-M   'P 1'
#
loop_
_entity.id
_entity.type
_entity.pdbx_description
1 polymer ?
#
loop_
_entity_poly.entity_id
_entity_poly.type
_entity_poly.pdbx_seq_one_letter_code
_entity_poly.pdbx_strand_id
1 'polypeptide(L)'
;IPKARAGGLPTVPPRHSGMLEFTTQDTVLYVDVDEKEPPEAVQKVYDTPKGAKWGDPRVPQLAAQMRRVVDMTADERKALGSRARAHVVEHYSIDGVGRSIATRLAEIEKVVRDRWTEQRAEGISA
;
A
#
# COMPACT_ATOMS: atom_id res chain seq x y z
N ILE A 1 5.65 -7.58 6.31
CA ILE A 1 6.36 -6.88 5.20
C ILE A 1 6.91 -5.51 5.62
N PRO A 2 6.14 -4.58 6.21
CA PRO A 2 6.66 -3.25 6.59
C PRO A 2 7.92 -3.31 7.47
N LYS A 3 7.93 -4.15 8.52
CA LYS A 3 9.10 -4.34 9.40
C LYS A 3 10.36 -4.81 8.65
N ALA A 4 10.22 -5.74 7.70
CA ALA A 4 11.35 -6.24 6.91
C ALA A 4 11.94 -5.13 6.02
N ARG A 5 11.08 -4.33 5.38
CA ARG A 5 11.50 -3.21 4.54
C ARG A 5 12.15 -2.08 5.34
N ALA A 6 11.64 -1.77 6.53
CA ALA A 6 12.29 -0.83 7.46
C ALA A 6 13.71 -1.30 7.84
N GLY A 7 13.91 -2.62 7.94
CA GLY A 7 15.23 -3.25 8.14
C GLY A 7 16.10 -3.34 6.88
N GLY A 8 15.63 -2.87 5.72
CA GLY A 8 16.39 -2.92 4.47
C GLY A 8 16.47 -4.33 3.85
N LEU A 9 15.48 -5.19 4.09
CA LEU A 9 15.42 -6.53 3.51
C LEU A 9 14.53 -6.56 2.25
N PRO A 10 14.93 -7.29 1.19
CA PRO A 10 14.06 -7.62 0.07
C PRO A 10 12.79 -8.34 0.53
N THR A 11 11.66 -8.07 -0.12
CA THR A 11 10.38 -8.73 0.16
C THR A 11 9.65 -9.11 -1.11
N VAL A 12 8.88 -10.19 -1.03
CA VAL A 12 8.10 -10.76 -2.14
C VAL A 12 6.60 -10.74 -1.80
N PRO A 13 5.93 -9.55 -1.81
CA PRO A 13 4.51 -9.43 -1.52
C PRO A 13 3.62 -9.91 -2.67
N PRO A 14 2.40 -10.39 -2.38
CA PRO A 14 1.35 -10.42 -3.39
C PRO A 14 0.97 -8.99 -3.81
N ARG A 15 0.73 -8.79 -5.11
CA ARG A 15 0.27 -7.53 -5.70
C ARG A 15 -1.23 -7.35 -5.46
N HIS A 16 -1.62 -7.20 -4.19
CA HIS A 16 -3.03 -7.13 -3.81
C HIS A 16 -3.25 -6.34 -2.52
N SER A 17 -4.37 -5.61 -2.46
CA SER A 17 -4.86 -4.90 -1.27
C SER A 17 -3.79 -3.99 -0.64
N GLY A 18 -3.76 -3.89 0.69
CA GLY A 18 -2.88 -2.99 1.43
C GLY A 18 -1.39 -3.18 1.17
N MET A 19 -0.94 -4.28 0.54
CA MET A 19 0.45 -4.39 0.09
C MET A 19 0.80 -3.29 -0.94
N LEU A 20 -0.14 -2.94 -1.81
CA LEU A 20 0.05 -1.90 -2.83
C LEU A 20 0.17 -0.50 -2.24
N GLU A 21 -0.38 -0.28 -1.05
CA GLU A 21 -0.25 0.99 -0.36
C GLU A 21 1.20 1.21 0.07
N PHE A 22 1.81 0.22 0.72
CA PHE A 22 3.15 0.38 1.27
C PHE A 22 4.28 0.13 0.28
N THR A 23 4.02 -0.46 -0.89
CA THR A 23 5.07 -0.98 -1.78
C THR A 23 4.94 -0.51 -3.22
N THR A 24 6.06 -0.44 -3.94
CA THR A 24 6.17 -0.02 -5.35
C THR A 24 6.96 -1.05 -6.13
N GLN A 25 6.82 -1.05 -7.47
CA GLN A 25 7.55 -2.01 -8.32
C GLN A 25 9.08 -1.94 -8.12
N ASP A 26 9.62 -0.78 -7.76
CA ASP A 26 11.06 -0.59 -7.57
C ASP A 26 11.57 -1.02 -6.18
N THR A 27 10.66 -1.27 -5.24
CA THR A 27 10.99 -1.54 -3.84
C THR A 27 10.68 -2.96 -3.39
N VAL A 28 10.00 -3.76 -4.23
CA VAL A 28 9.65 -5.15 -3.93
C VAL A 28 9.63 -6.01 -5.19
N LEU A 29 9.65 -7.33 -5.01
CA LEU A 29 9.41 -8.29 -6.09
C LEU A 29 7.97 -8.80 -6.00
N TYR A 30 7.07 -8.20 -6.78
CA TYR A 30 5.66 -8.57 -6.73
C TYR A 30 5.38 -9.98 -7.27
N VAL A 31 4.38 -10.61 -6.66
CA VAL A 31 3.71 -11.80 -7.16
C VAL A 31 2.28 -11.42 -7.53
N ASP A 32 1.89 -11.67 -8.77
CA ASP A 32 0.53 -11.45 -9.23
C ASP A 32 -0.42 -12.45 -8.58
N VAL A 33 -1.66 -12.03 -8.44
CA VAL A 33 -2.70 -12.82 -7.79
C VAL A 33 -3.82 -13.12 -8.76
N ASP A 34 -4.48 -14.25 -8.56
CA ASP A 34 -5.79 -14.52 -9.14
C ASP A 34 -6.85 -14.16 -8.10
N GLU A 35 -7.78 -13.28 -8.46
CA GLU A 35 -8.84 -12.86 -7.55
C GLU A 35 -9.95 -13.91 -7.48
N LYS A 36 -10.28 -14.33 -6.26
CA LYS A 36 -11.33 -15.30 -5.98
C LYS A 36 -12.27 -14.80 -4.89
N GLU A 37 -13.49 -15.31 -4.90
CA GLU A 37 -14.39 -15.14 -3.77
C GLU A 37 -13.78 -15.83 -2.53
N PRO A 38 -13.85 -15.19 -1.34
CA PRO A 38 -13.48 -15.84 -0.09
C PRO A 38 -14.31 -17.12 0.11
N PRO A 39 -13.77 -18.19 0.71
CA PRO A 39 -14.56 -19.37 1.03
C PRO A 39 -15.78 -19.02 1.90
N GLU A 40 -16.92 -19.68 1.68
CA GLU A 40 -18.17 -19.39 2.40
C GLU A 40 -17.99 -19.45 3.93
N ALA A 41 -17.21 -20.41 4.41
CA ALA A 41 -16.88 -20.54 5.83
C ALA A 41 -16.19 -19.28 6.40
N VAL A 42 -15.34 -18.63 5.62
CA VAL A 42 -14.68 -17.38 6.01
C VAL A 42 -15.66 -16.21 5.96
N GLN A 43 -16.51 -16.15 4.92
CA GLN A 43 -17.49 -15.08 4.77
C GLN A 43 -18.41 -14.97 5.99
N LYS A 44 -18.86 -16.12 6.52
CA LYS A 44 -19.72 -16.20 7.71
C LYS A 44 -19.00 -15.79 9.00
N VAL A 45 -17.70 -16.05 9.11
CA VAL A 45 -16.92 -15.75 10.32
C VAL A 45 -16.52 -14.28 10.40
N TYR A 46 -16.16 -13.67 9.27
CA TYR A 46 -15.60 -12.31 9.24
C TYR A 46 -16.59 -11.23 8.78
N ASP A 47 -17.88 -11.58 8.64
CA ASP A 47 -18.91 -10.71 8.05
C ASP A 47 -18.40 -10.04 6.75
N THR A 48 -17.81 -10.87 5.89
CA THR A 48 -17.05 -10.36 4.76
C THR A 48 -17.98 -9.61 3.80
N PRO A 49 -17.67 -8.34 3.45
CA PRO A 49 -18.53 -7.55 2.58
C PRO A 49 -18.81 -8.26 1.26
N LYS A 50 -20.07 -8.14 0.79
CA LYS A 50 -20.48 -8.71 -0.48
C LYS A 50 -19.60 -8.18 -1.62
N GLY A 51 -19.02 -9.09 -2.40
CA GLY A 51 -18.14 -8.77 -3.53
C GLY A 51 -16.67 -8.57 -3.15
N ALA A 52 -16.29 -8.75 -1.88
CA ALA A 52 -14.89 -8.76 -1.49
C ALA A 52 -14.13 -9.86 -2.25
N LYS A 53 -12.92 -9.54 -2.72
CA LYS A 53 -12.04 -10.48 -3.41
C LYS A 53 -10.82 -10.80 -2.57
N TRP A 54 -10.41 -12.05 -2.63
CA TRP A 54 -9.14 -12.53 -2.10
C TRP A 54 -8.17 -12.72 -3.25
N GLY A 55 -6.98 -12.12 -3.15
CA GLY A 55 -5.90 -12.39 -4.07
C GLY A 55 -5.18 -13.68 -3.70
N ASP A 56 -5.29 -14.70 -4.54
CA ASP A 56 -4.52 -15.94 -4.43
C ASP A 56 -3.20 -15.82 -5.19
N PRO A 57 -2.03 -15.85 -4.54
CA PRO A 57 -0.75 -15.67 -5.22
C PRO A 57 -0.47 -16.79 -6.23
N ARG A 58 -0.04 -16.41 -7.43
CA ARG A 58 0.36 -17.38 -8.46
C ARG A 58 1.62 -18.14 -8.03
N VAL A 59 1.43 -19.38 -7.60
CA VAL A 59 2.49 -20.24 -7.03
C VAL A 59 3.74 -20.34 -7.92
N PRO A 60 3.65 -20.56 -9.25
CA PRO A 60 4.84 -20.62 -10.09
C PRO A 60 5.66 -19.32 -10.08
N GLN A 61 4.99 -18.18 -10.04
CA GLN A 61 5.63 -16.87 -9.99
C GLN A 61 6.23 -16.59 -8.62
N LEU A 62 5.55 -16.96 -7.53
CA LEU A 62 6.12 -16.87 -6.18
C LEU A 62 7.44 -17.65 -6.09
N ALA A 63 7.45 -18.89 -6.58
CA ALA A 63 8.66 -19.71 -6.60
C ALA A 63 9.77 -19.08 -7.45
N ALA A 64 9.44 -18.48 -8.59
CA ALA A 64 10.40 -17.76 -9.42
C ALA A 64 10.98 -16.53 -8.71
N GLN A 65 10.16 -15.72 -8.04
CA GLN A 65 10.63 -14.54 -7.29
C GLN A 65 11.48 -14.93 -6.08
N MET A 66 11.11 -16.00 -5.36
CA MET A 66 11.93 -16.51 -4.25
C MET A 66 13.30 -16.98 -4.72
N ARG A 67 13.37 -17.71 -5.83
CA ARG A 67 14.65 -18.09 -6.46
C ARG A 67 15.46 -16.87 -6.89
N ARG A 68 14.81 -15.88 -7.51
CA ARG A 68 15.46 -14.62 -7.88
C ARG A 68 16.13 -13.94 -6.69
N VAL A 69 15.53 -13.94 -5.49
CA VAL A 69 16.15 -13.36 -4.29
C VAL A 69 17.42 -14.12 -3.87
N VAL A 70 17.41 -15.45 -4.01
CA VAL A 70 18.58 -16.30 -3.74
C VAL A 70 19.69 -16.04 -4.76
N ASP A 71 19.32 -15.92 -6.04
CA ASP A 71 20.26 -15.75 -7.16
C ASP A 71 20.83 -14.32 -7.26
N MET A 72 20.19 -13.34 -6.61
CA MET A 72 20.72 -11.97 -6.51
C MET A 72 22.11 -11.96 -5.88
N THR A 73 22.97 -11.09 -6.38
CA THR A 73 24.21 -10.71 -5.71
C THR A 73 23.91 -9.99 -4.38
N ALA A 74 24.92 -9.91 -3.51
CA ALA A 74 24.79 -9.16 -2.27
C ALA A 74 24.45 -7.67 -2.51
N ASP A 75 25.04 -7.07 -3.55
CA ASP A 75 24.80 -5.68 -3.92
C ASP A 75 23.39 -5.44 -4.45
N GLU A 76 22.85 -6.36 -5.26
CA GLU A 76 21.46 -6.25 -5.73
C GLU A 76 20.47 -6.34 -4.58
N ARG A 77 20.66 -7.28 -3.64
CA ARG A 77 19.81 -7.39 -2.44
C ARG A 77 19.90 -6.12 -1.59
N LYS A 78 21.12 -5.60 -1.39
CA LYS A 78 21.35 -4.37 -0.63
C LYS A 78 20.71 -3.17 -1.31
N ALA A 79 20.82 -3.05 -2.63
CA ALA A 79 20.23 -1.96 -3.39
C ALA A 79 18.69 -1.99 -3.32
N LEU A 80 18.08 -3.16 -3.52
CA LEU A 80 16.62 -3.33 -3.40
C LEU A 80 16.14 -3.01 -1.98
N GLY A 81 16.82 -3.56 -0.97
CA GLY A 81 16.55 -3.29 0.43
C GLY A 81 16.70 -1.83 0.81
N SER A 82 17.73 -1.15 0.29
CA SER A 82 17.97 0.28 0.52
C SER A 82 16.85 1.15 -0.05
N ARG A 83 16.40 0.86 -1.28
CA ARG A 83 15.23 1.54 -1.87
C ARG A 83 13.96 1.30 -1.05
N ALA A 84 13.74 0.06 -0.61
CA ALA A 84 12.61 -0.29 0.22
C ALA A 84 12.60 0.47 1.56
N ARG A 85 13.77 0.57 2.21
CA ARG A 85 13.92 1.32 3.46
C ARG A 85 13.72 2.82 3.24
N ALA A 86 14.32 3.38 2.20
CA ALA A 86 14.17 4.80 1.86
C ALA A 86 12.70 5.16 1.66
N HIS A 87 11.95 4.35 0.90
CA HIS A 87 10.51 4.54 0.71
C HIS A 87 9.72 4.48 2.02
N VAL A 88 10.03 3.53 2.91
CA VAL A 88 9.37 3.45 4.23
C VAL A 88 9.67 4.67 5.09
N VAL A 89 10.93 5.11 5.14
CA VAL A 89 11.32 6.27 5.94
C VAL A 89 10.69 7.56 5.41
N GLU A 90 10.63 7.73 4.09
CA GLU A 90 10.05 8.94 3.49
C GLU A 90 8.55 9.03 3.74
N HIS A 91 7.80 7.95 3.49
CA HIS A 91 6.34 8.00 3.47
C HIS A 91 5.65 7.50 4.74
N TYR A 92 6.33 6.66 5.54
CA TYR A 92 5.73 5.97 6.68
C TYR A 92 6.50 6.14 8.00
N SER A 93 7.45 7.09 8.05
CA SER A 93 7.92 7.62 9.33
C SER A 93 6.84 8.49 9.97
N ILE A 94 6.97 8.77 11.27
CA ILE A 94 6.09 9.71 11.97
C ILE A 94 6.05 11.06 11.23
N ASP A 95 7.21 11.58 10.83
CA ASP A 95 7.32 12.84 10.11
C ASP A 95 6.70 12.77 8.71
N GLY A 96 6.93 11.67 7.99
CA GLY A 96 6.35 11.44 6.65
C GLY A 96 4.83 11.40 6.68
N VAL A 97 4.27 10.64 7.62
CA VAL A 97 2.82 10.57 7.85
C VAL A 97 2.28 11.91 8.31
N GLY A 98 2.98 12.61 9.21
CA GLY A 98 2.61 13.95 9.65
C GLY A 98 2.50 14.95 8.50
N ARG A 99 3.48 14.96 7.58
CA ARG A 99 3.44 15.79 6.36
C ARG A 99 2.24 15.43 5.46
N SER A 100 1.98 14.13 5.28
CA SER A 100 0.84 13.66 4.48
C SER A 100 -0.50 14.12 5.06
N ILE A 101 -0.70 13.94 6.37
CA ILE A 101 -1.91 14.37 7.08
C ILE A 101 -2.07 15.89 7.02
N ALA A 102 -1.01 16.65 7.29
CA ALA A 102 -1.04 18.11 7.24
C ALA A 102 -1.43 18.62 5.85
N THR A 103 -0.86 18.03 4.79
CA THR A 103 -1.21 18.34 3.40
C THR A 103 -2.69 18.09 3.15
N ARG A 104 -3.19 16.92 3.57
CA ARG A 104 -4.59 16.56 3.37
C ARG A 104 -5.55 17.47 4.13
N LEU A 105 -5.20 17.88 5.35
CA LEU A 105 -6.00 18.81 6.14
C LEU A 105 -6.09 20.18 5.46
N ALA A 106 -4.98 20.70 4.93
CA ALA A 106 -4.97 21.96 4.20
C ALA A 106 -5.84 21.93 2.94
N GLU A 107 -5.82 20.82 2.19
CA GLU A 107 -6.71 20.61 1.03
C GLU A 107 -8.19 20.62 1.44
N ILE A 108 -8.54 19.90 2.51
CA ILE A 108 -9.91 19.82 3.00
C ILE A 108 -10.36 21.20 3.50
N GLU A 109 -9.51 21.92 4.23
CA GLU A 109 -9.79 23.26 4.72
C GLU A 109 -10.11 24.21 3.57
N LYS A 110 -9.34 24.14 2.48
CA LYS A 110 -9.60 24.92 1.27
C LYS A 110 -10.96 24.61 0.67
N VAL A 111 -11.28 23.32 0.46
CA VAL A 111 -12.56 22.88 -0.11
C VAL A 111 -13.74 23.35 0.73
N VAL A 112 -13.63 23.21 2.07
CA VAL A 112 -14.66 23.69 2.99
C VAL A 112 -14.80 25.20 2.88
N ARG A 113 -13.71 25.96 2.95
CA ARG A 113 -13.74 27.43 2.86
C ARG A 113 -14.39 27.93 1.56
N ASP A 114 -14.03 27.33 0.42
CA ASP A 114 -14.55 27.70 -0.89
C ASP A 114 -16.08 27.47 -0.94
N ARG A 115 -16.54 26.30 -0.50
CA ARG A 115 -17.97 25.96 -0.43
C ARG A 115 -18.77 26.90 0.48
N TRP A 116 -18.23 27.27 1.63
CA TRP A 116 -18.89 28.21 2.56
C TRP A 116 -18.97 29.63 1.99
N THR A 117 -18.01 30.01 1.15
CA THR A 117 -18.00 31.32 0.48
C THR A 117 -19.04 31.36 -0.63
N GLU A 118 -19.15 30.29 -1.43
CA GLU A 118 -20.18 30.13 -2.47
C GLU A 118 -21.59 30.16 -1.88
N GLN A 119 -21.86 29.39 -0.83
CA GLN A 119 -23.18 29.36 -0.17
C GLN A 119 -23.59 30.73 0.40
N ARG A 120 -22.63 31.50 0.90
CA ARG A 120 -22.87 32.87 1.38
C ARG A 120 -23.12 33.85 0.23
N ALA A 121 -22.46 33.68 -0.91
CA ALA A 121 -22.67 34.51 -2.10
C ALA A 121 -24.03 34.24 -2.77
N GLU A 122 -24.54 33.02 -2.66
CA GLU A 122 -25.87 32.62 -3.18
C GLU A 122 -27.04 33.04 -2.29
N GLY A 123 -26.78 33.73 -1.16
CA GLY A 123 -27.83 34.27 -0.28
C GLY A 123 -28.61 33.20 0.48
N ILE A 124 -28.14 31.95 0.51
CA ILE A 124 -28.75 30.87 1.30
C ILE A 124 -28.24 31.02 2.74
N SER A 125 -28.93 31.85 3.53
CA SER A 125 -28.85 31.74 4.99
C SER A 125 -29.54 30.46 5.42
N ALA A 126 -28.85 29.65 6.20
CA ALA A 126 -29.49 28.63 7.04
C ALA A 126 -30.47 29.29 8.02
#